data_AF-A0A8T1UD63-F1
#
_entry.id   AF-A0A8T1UD63-F1
#
_cell.length_a   1.000
_cell.length_b   1.000
_cell.length_c   1.000
_cell.angle_alpha   90.00
_cell.angle_beta   90.00
_cell.angle_gamma   90.00
#
_symmetry.space_group_name_H-M   'P 1'
#
loop_
_entity.id
_entity.type
_entity.pdbx_description
1 polymer ?
#
loop_
_entity_poly.entity_id
_entity_poly.type
_entity_poly.pdbx_seq_one_letter_code
_entity_poly.pdbx_strand_id
1 'polypeptide(L)'
;YANNTTIFLPALKTPAPDKGNRLLPLTLNLVAVAEKDLVFMPMNINGNHWVCLVMDKTRTTIYTYDSFDKRENQNLLAEKAFEVVAVHGPIQKDGHNCGLFVCLHFWRRLRKEAGSDYTNTGLLRSALGSSAHRSGL
;
A
#
# COMPACT_ATOMS: atom_id res chain seq x y z
N TYR A 1 20.38 2.90 -0.29
CA TYR A 1 18.94 3.22 -0.25
C TYR A 1 18.23 2.47 -1.37
N ALA A 2 16.97 2.04 -1.16
CA ALA A 2 16.08 1.39 -2.13
C ALA A 2 16.22 -0.14 -2.34
N ASN A 3 16.05 -0.92 -1.27
CA ASN A 3 15.68 -2.34 -1.38
C ASN A 3 14.15 -2.49 -1.58
N ASN A 4 13.60 -1.76 -2.56
CA ASN A 4 12.20 -1.87 -2.92
C ASN A 4 12.01 -1.73 -4.43
N THR A 5 10.89 -2.25 -4.93
CA THR A 5 10.38 -1.97 -6.26
C THR A 5 8.87 -1.72 -6.18
N THR A 6 8.30 -1.05 -7.18
CA THR A 6 6.86 -0.77 -7.26
C THR A 6 6.28 -1.39 -8.52
N ILE A 7 5.18 -2.12 -8.38
CA ILE A 7 4.45 -2.76 -9.47
C ILE A 7 3.01 -2.26 -9.42
N PHE A 8 2.60 -1.47 -10.41
CA PHE A 8 1.24 -0.97 -10.48
C PHE A 8 0.28 -2.10 -10.85
N LEU A 9 -0.66 -2.40 -9.96
CA LEU A 9 -1.68 -3.39 -10.23
C LEU A 9 -2.76 -2.79 -11.14
N PRO A 10 -3.36 -3.59 -12.03
CA PRO A 10 -4.49 -3.13 -12.82
C PRO A 10 -5.65 -2.71 -11.90
N ALA A 11 -6.43 -1.73 -12.36
CA ALA A 11 -7.60 -1.28 -11.62
C ALA A 11 -8.61 -2.42 -11.45
N LEU A 12 -9.12 -2.57 -10.24
CA LEU A 12 -10.11 -3.57 -9.88
C LEU A 12 -11.53 -2.98 -9.96
N LYS A 13 -12.43 -3.66 -10.66
CA LYS A 13 -13.86 -3.34 -10.64
C LYS A 13 -14.59 -4.22 -9.62
N THR A 14 -15.46 -3.63 -8.82
CA THR A 14 -16.33 -4.36 -7.88
C THR A 14 -17.82 -4.12 -8.20
N PRO A 15 -18.71 -5.11 -8.00
CA PRO A 15 -18.41 -6.48 -7.55
C PRO A 15 -17.58 -7.23 -8.60
N ALA A 16 -16.61 -8.01 -8.14
CA ALA A 16 -15.82 -8.81 -9.08
C ALA A 16 -16.73 -9.92 -9.66
N PRO A 17 -16.54 -10.29 -10.94
CA PRO A 17 -17.29 -11.38 -11.56
C PRO A 17 -17.21 -12.68 -10.76
N ASP A 18 -16.03 -12.95 -10.17
CA ASP A 18 -15.75 -14.19 -9.46
C ASP A 18 -15.49 -13.97 -7.97
N LYS A 19 -16.07 -14.84 -7.13
CA LYS A 19 -15.83 -14.89 -5.68
C LYS A 19 -14.53 -15.65 -5.39
N GLY A 20 -13.40 -14.95 -5.42
CA GLY A 20 -12.13 -15.45 -4.86
C GLY A 20 -10.94 -15.39 -5.82
N ASN A 21 -9.75 -15.21 -5.25
CA ASN A 21 -8.42 -15.11 -5.89
C ASN A 21 -8.29 -14.03 -6.97
N ARG A 22 -8.02 -12.79 -6.54
CA ARG A 22 -7.94 -11.62 -7.43
C ARG A 22 -6.52 -11.14 -7.70
N LEU A 23 -5.48 -11.75 -7.13
CA LEU A 23 -4.15 -11.61 -7.71
C LEU A 23 -4.14 -12.41 -9.00
N LEU A 24 -4.06 -11.70 -10.12
CA LEU A 24 -3.77 -12.33 -11.39
C LEU A 24 -2.49 -13.16 -11.20
N PRO A 25 -2.42 -14.43 -11.64
CA PRO A 25 -1.19 -15.22 -11.60
C PRO A 25 0.05 -14.46 -12.13
N LEU A 26 -0.18 -13.51 -13.04
CA LEU A 26 0.80 -12.54 -13.51
C LEU A 26 1.41 -11.69 -12.38
N THR A 27 0.61 -11.16 -11.45
CA THR A 27 1.10 -10.38 -10.31
C THR A 27 2.01 -11.23 -9.41
N LEU A 28 1.65 -12.48 -9.18
CA LEU A 28 2.45 -13.39 -8.35
C LEU A 28 3.78 -13.75 -9.02
N ASN A 29 3.77 -13.97 -10.34
CA ASN A 29 5.00 -14.14 -11.11
C ASN A 29 5.87 -12.88 -11.05
N LEU A 30 5.28 -11.71 -11.22
CA LEU A 30 6.00 -10.43 -11.13
C LEU A 30 6.62 -10.21 -9.74
N VAL A 31 5.89 -10.56 -8.68
CA VAL A 31 6.40 -10.52 -7.31
C VAL A 31 7.51 -11.55 -7.13
N ALA A 32 7.36 -12.78 -7.64
CA ALA A 32 8.36 -13.83 -7.52
C ALA A 32 9.70 -13.44 -8.16
N VAL A 33 9.66 -12.87 -9.38
CA VAL A 33 10.87 -12.46 -10.12
C VAL A 33 11.45 -11.11 -9.66
N ALA A 34 10.73 -10.33 -8.85
CA ALA A 34 11.25 -9.06 -8.36
C ALA A 34 12.56 -9.25 -7.57
N GLU A 35 13.63 -8.54 -7.92
CA GLU A 35 14.92 -8.71 -7.22
C GLU A 35 14.94 -8.09 -5.81
N LYS A 36 13.97 -7.24 -5.51
CA LYS A 36 13.93 -6.45 -4.27
C LYS A 36 13.08 -7.13 -3.21
N ASP A 37 13.49 -7.00 -1.95
CA ASP A 37 12.81 -7.65 -0.84
C ASP A 37 11.45 -7.04 -0.53
N LEU A 38 11.28 -5.74 -0.78
CA LEU A 38 10.00 -5.06 -0.66
C LEU A 38 9.40 -4.79 -2.04
N VAL A 39 8.19 -5.29 -2.29
CA VAL A 39 7.43 -4.99 -3.51
C VAL A 39 6.17 -4.23 -3.13
N PHE A 40 6.09 -2.97 -3.56
CA PHE A 40 4.94 -2.09 -3.35
C PHE A 40 3.98 -2.22 -4.51
N MET A 41 2.70 -2.43 -4.21
CA MET A 41 1.69 -2.74 -5.21
C MET A 41 0.44 -1.90 -4.97
N PRO A 42 0.41 -0.64 -5.42
CA PRO A 42 -0.79 0.17 -5.36
C PRO A 42 -1.84 -0.38 -6.32
N MET A 43 -3.10 -0.33 -5.92
CA MET A 43 -4.24 -0.77 -6.70
C MET A 43 -5.39 0.22 -6.55
N ASN A 44 -6.00 0.59 -7.67
CA ASN A 44 -7.19 1.42 -7.67
C ASN A 44 -8.44 0.53 -7.76
N ILE A 45 -9.44 0.81 -6.94
CA ILE A 45 -10.75 0.16 -6.95
C ILE A 45 -11.78 1.14 -7.50
N ASN A 46 -12.54 0.71 -8.51
CA ASN A 46 -13.64 1.46 -9.14
C ASN A 46 -13.29 2.86 -9.67
N GLY A 47 -12.01 3.17 -9.88
CA GLY A 47 -11.56 4.48 -10.37
C GLY A 47 -11.43 5.55 -9.28
N ASN A 48 -11.80 5.27 -8.02
CA ASN A 48 -11.94 6.32 -7.00
C ASN A 48 -11.35 5.99 -5.63
N HIS A 49 -10.92 4.76 -5.38
CA HIS A 49 -10.37 4.33 -4.09
C HIS A 49 -9.02 3.68 -4.28
N TRP A 50 -8.00 4.14 -3.55
CA TRP A 50 -6.67 3.54 -3.56
C TRP A 50 -6.48 2.64 -2.36
N VAL A 51 -6.05 1.41 -2.63
CA VAL A 51 -5.55 0.45 -1.66
C VAL A 51 -4.14 0.03 -2.06
N CYS A 52 -3.42 -0.66 -1.18
CA CYS A 52 -2.13 -1.18 -1.56
C CYS A 52 -1.76 -2.48 -0.89
N LEU A 53 -0.85 -3.20 -1.56
CA LEU A 53 -0.18 -4.37 -1.04
C LEU A 53 1.31 -4.10 -0.88
N VAL A 54 1.89 -4.77 0.10
CA VAL A 54 3.34 -4.80 0.31
C VAL A 54 3.74 -6.26 0.46
N MET A 55 4.47 -6.79 -0.51
CA MET A 55 5.19 -8.04 -0.31
C MET A 55 6.48 -7.75 0.45
N ASP A 56 6.67 -8.44 1.57
CA ASP A 56 7.95 -8.54 2.26
C ASP A 56 8.50 -9.96 2.04
N LYS A 57 9.46 -10.08 1.13
CA LYS A 57 10.09 -11.37 0.78
C LYS A 57 10.89 -11.96 1.92
N THR A 58 11.46 -11.13 2.79
CA THR A 58 12.23 -11.62 3.95
C THR A 58 11.34 -12.32 4.96
N ARG A 59 10.07 -11.88 5.06
CA ARG A 59 9.05 -12.45 5.95
C ARG A 59 8.12 -13.43 5.24
N THR A 60 8.19 -13.51 3.92
CA THR A 60 7.23 -14.25 3.08
C THR A 60 5.77 -13.84 3.36
N THR A 61 5.56 -12.54 3.62
CA THR A 61 4.26 -11.99 4.03
C THR A 61 3.79 -10.93 3.04
N ILE A 62 2.51 -10.99 2.66
CA ILE A 62 1.81 -9.93 1.95
C ILE A 62 0.99 -9.13 2.95
N TYR A 63 1.30 -7.85 3.07
CA TYR A 63 0.48 -6.93 3.83
C TYR A 63 -0.54 -6.25 2.93
N THR A 64 -1.79 -6.18 3.37
CA THR A 64 -2.87 -5.49 2.67
C THR A 64 -3.26 -4.26 3.47
N TYR A 65 -3.41 -3.12 2.80
CA TYR A 65 -3.77 -1.88 3.46
C TYR A 65 -4.86 -1.15 2.67
N ASP A 66 -5.96 -0.87 3.39
CA ASP A 66 -7.08 -0.06 2.94
C ASP A 66 -7.32 1.00 4.03
N SER A 67 -7.22 2.28 3.67
CA SER A 67 -7.40 3.38 4.61
C SER A 67 -8.84 3.50 5.13
N PHE A 68 -9.82 2.83 4.51
CA PHE A 68 -11.19 2.70 5.04
C PHE A 68 -11.44 1.39 5.78
N ASP A 69 -10.43 0.51 5.92
CA ASP A 69 -10.52 -0.80 6.60
C ASP A 69 -11.72 -1.66 6.11
N LYS A 70 -12.04 -1.60 4.80
CA LYS A 70 -13.14 -2.39 4.25
C LYS A 70 -12.71 -3.85 4.14
N ARG A 71 -13.30 -4.71 4.98
CA ARG A 71 -13.03 -6.18 5.01
C ARG A 71 -13.15 -6.86 3.64
N GLU A 72 -14.07 -6.40 2.81
CA GLU A 72 -14.25 -6.91 1.44
C GLU A 72 -13.01 -6.72 0.56
N ASN A 73 -12.22 -5.67 0.83
CA ASN A 73 -10.97 -5.37 0.13
C ASN A 73 -9.77 -6.11 0.73
N GLN A 74 -9.89 -6.65 1.95
CA GLN A 74 -8.82 -7.40 2.61
C GLN A 74 -8.78 -8.85 2.13
N ASN A 75 -9.95 -9.43 1.84
CA ASN A 75 -10.08 -10.81 1.34
C ASN A 75 -9.71 -10.96 -0.15
N LEU A 76 -9.22 -9.92 -0.81
CA LEU A 76 -8.96 -9.94 -2.25
C LEU A 76 -7.81 -10.90 -2.65
N LEU A 77 -7.01 -11.41 -1.69
CA LEU A 77 -5.62 -11.80 -1.95
C LEU A 77 -5.17 -13.07 -1.22
N ALA A 78 -6.10 -13.85 -0.69
CA ALA A 78 -5.76 -15.09 0.01
C ALA A 78 -5.25 -16.15 -0.98
N GLU A 79 -3.97 -16.09 -1.35
CA GLU A 79 -3.28 -17.21 -1.95
C GLU A 79 -2.56 -18.02 -0.87
N LYS A 80 -2.68 -19.35 -0.91
CA LYS A 80 -2.10 -20.25 0.09
C LYS A 80 -0.56 -20.19 0.19
N ALA A 81 0.11 -19.59 -0.80
CA ALA A 81 1.57 -19.54 -0.88
C ALA A 81 2.20 -18.49 0.06
N PHE A 82 1.44 -17.48 0.51
CA PHE A 82 1.95 -16.39 1.35
C PHE A 82 1.03 -16.15 2.54
N GLU A 83 1.63 -15.77 3.67
CA GLU A 83 0.85 -15.24 4.79
C GLU A 83 0.29 -13.88 4.38
N VAL A 84 -1.03 -13.69 4.52
CA VAL A 84 -1.69 -12.43 4.22
C VAL A 84 -2.10 -11.76 5.52
N VAL A 85 -1.58 -10.56 5.76
CA VAL A 85 -1.85 -9.77 6.97
C VAL A 85 -2.56 -8.48 6.59
N ALA A 86 -3.77 -8.29 7.10
CA ALA A 86 -4.48 -7.02 6.98
C ALA A 86 -3.92 -5.98 7.96
N VAL A 87 -3.63 -4.79 7.45
CA VAL A 87 -3.21 -3.65 8.26
C VAL A 87 -4.44 -2.77 8.50
N HIS A 88 -4.88 -2.72 9.76
CA HIS A 88 -6.13 -2.05 10.17
C HIS A 88 -5.98 -0.56 10.47
N GLY A 89 -4.82 0.04 10.18
CA GLY A 89 -4.63 1.46 10.43
C GLY A 89 -3.35 2.02 9.84
N PRO A 90 -3.26 3.36 9.72
CA PRO A 90 -4.25 4.34 10.20
C PRO A 90 -5.51 4.42 9.33
N ILE A 91 -6.64 4.77 9.92
CA ILE A 91 -7.93 4.88 9.23
C ILE A 91 -8.16 6.33 8.81
N GLN A 92 -8.44 6.52 7.53
CA GLN A 92 -8.82 7.79 6.94
C GLN A 92 -10.25 8.16 7.33
N LYS A 93 -10.47 9.44 7.63
CA LYS A 93 -11.78 9.98 8.01
C LYS A 93 -12.45 10.82 6.92
N ASP A 94 -11.67 11.29 5.95
CA ASP A 94 -12.17 12.02 4.77
C ASP A 94 -12.36 11.09 3.56
N GLY A 95 -12.92 11.60 2.46
CA GLY A 95 -13.21 10.82 1.25
C GLY A 95 -12.15 10.81 0.14
N HIS A 96 -11.02 11.51 0.29
CA HIS A 96 -10.15 11.84 -0.86
C HIS A 96 -8.65 11.60 -0.65
N ASN A 97 -8.18 11.40 0.58
CA ASN A 97 -6.77 11.18 0.90
C ASN A 97 -6.27 9.73 0.76
N CYS A 98 -7.07 8.79 0.25
CA CYS A 98 -6.71 7.35 0.21
C CYS A 98 -5.35 7.08 -0.46
N GLY A 99 -5.05 7.81 -1.54
CA GLY A 99 -3.73 7.75 -2.19
C GLY A 99 -2.58 8.24 -1.30
N LEU A 100 -2.78 9.30 -0.51
CA LEU A 100 -1.77 9.79 0.44
C LEU A 100 -1.55 8.81 1.59
N PHE A 101 -2.61 8.19 2.09
CA PHE A 101 -2.50 7.13 3.10
C PHE A 101 -1.70 5.93 2.56
N VAL A 102 -1.94 5.51 1.31
CA VAL A 102 -1.14 4.47 0.62
C VAL A 102 0.34 4.88 0.52
N CYS A 103 0.64 6.10 0.07
CA CYS A 103 2.01 6.60 -0.04
C CYS A 103 2.73 6.63 1.32
N LEU A 104 2.05 7.11 2.37
CA LEU A 104 2.60 7.11 3.73
C LEU A 104 2.80 5.70 4.28
N HIS A 105 1.89 4.78 3.97
CA HIS A 105 2.06 3.37 4.34
C HIS A 105 3.34 2.80 3.73
N PHE A 106 3.59 3.01 2.44
CA PHE A 106 4.83 2.60 1.79
C PHE A 106 6.07 3.28 2.39
N TRP A 107 6.02 4.59 2.59
CA TRP A 107 7.13 5.35 3.14
C TRP A 107 7.56 4.82 4.52
N ARG A 108 6.59 4.46 5.36
CA ARG A 108 6.84 3.85 6.69
C ARG A 108 7.47 2.47 6.63
N ARG A 109 7.34 1.73 5.52
CA ARG A 109 8.09 0.47 5.31
C ARG A 109 9.56 0.71 4.99
N LEU A 110 9.90 1.87 4.44
CA LEU A 110 11.27 2.19 4.04
C LEU A 110 12.06 2.91 5.13
N ARG A 111 11.39 3.70 5.96
CA ARG A 111 12.02 4.59 6.95
C ARG A 111 11.31 4.46 8.27
N LYS A 112 12.05 4.16 9.35
CA LYS A 112 11.48 4.11 10.70
C LYS A 112 11.09 5.51 11.19
N GLU A 113 11.79 6.54 10.73
CA GLU A 113 11.56 7.96 11.10
C GLU A 113 10.44 8.60 10.26
N ALA A 114 9.78 7.83 9.41
CA ALA A 114 8.61 8.25 8.67
C ALA A 114 7.55 8.82 9.63
N GLY A 115 7.11 10.05 9.35
CA GLY A 115 6.05 10.70 10.11
C GLY A 115 4.79 9.83 10.24
N SER A 116 4.09 9.99 11.36
CA SER A 116 2.81 9.35 11.65
C SER A 116 1.69 10.37 11.84
N ASP A 117 1.86 11.58 11.31
CA ASP A 117 0.86 12.64 11.39
C ASP A 117 -0.10 12.53 10.20
N TYR A 118 -1.22 11.86 10.44
CA TYR A 118 -2.30 11.67 9.47
C TYR A 118 -3.41 12.72 9.60
N THR A 119 -3.17 13.82 10.30
CA THR A 119 -4.06 14.98 10.26
C THR A 119 -3.99 15.65 8.88
N ASN A 120 -5.01 16.40 8.47
CA ASN A 120 -4.97 17.14 7.18
C ASN A 120 -3.69 17.97 7.04
N THR A 121 -3.27 18.65 8.11
CA THR A 121 -2.03 19.43 8.13
C THR A 121 -0.79 18.55 7.97
N GLY A 122 -0.75 17.40 8.63
CA GLY A 122 0.34 16.42 8.51
C GLY A 122 0.45 15.81 7.12
N LEU A 123 -0.69 15.47 6.51
CA LEU A 123 -0.77 14.95 5.15
C LEU A 123 -0.31 15.99 4.12
N LEU A 124 -0.78 17.24 4.24
CA LEU A 124 -0.33 18.34 3.38
C LEU A 124 1.17 18.59 3.50
N ARG A 125 1.72 18.59 4.72
CA ARG A 125 3.16 18.73 4.95
C ARG A 125 3.96 17.59 4.31
N SER A 126 3.43 16.38 4.39
CA SER A 126 4.06 15.20 3.78
C SER A 126 4.03 15.25 2.26
N ALA A 127 2.96 15.78 1.67
CA ALA A 127 2.82 15.93 0.22
C ALA A 127 3.67 17.07 -0.36
N LEU A 128 3.83 18.17 0.37
CA LEU A 128 4.55 19.36 -0.09
C LEU A 128 6.08 19.26 0.05
N GLY A 129 6.57 18.20 0.72
CA GLY A 129 7.98 18.08 1.07
C GLY A 129 8.36 19.09 2.16
N SER A 130 8.97 18.63 3.24
CA SER A 130 9.46 19.54 4.26
C SER A 130 10.62 20.38 3.70
N SER A 131 10.34 21.59 3.20
CA SER A 131 11.33 22.63 2.91
C SER A 131 11.80 23.31 4.21
N ALA A 132 12.11 22.52 5.25
CA ALA A 132 12.51 23.07 6.54
C ALA A 132 13.62 22.23 7.17
N HIS A 133 14.77 22.12 6.50
CA HIS A 133 16.06 21.92 7.18
C HIS A 133 17.25 22.27 6.27
N ARG A 134 17.48 23.57 6.06
CA ARG A 134 18.81 24.16 5.81
C ARG A 134 18.82 25.61 6.28
N SER A 135 19.01 25.81 7.58
CA SER A 135 19.61 27.03 8.14
C SER A 135 19.95 26.78 9.60
N GLY A 136 21.24 26.59 9.84
CA GLY A 136 21.84 26.39 11.15
C GLY A 136 23.31 26.10 10.94
N LEU A 137 24.07 27.20 10.81
CA LEU A 137 25.52 27.24 10.95
C LEU A 137 25.95 26.66 12.30
#